data_AF-A0AAD4QE29-F1
#
_entry.id   AF-A0AAD4QE29-F1
#
_cell.length_a   1.000
_cell.length_b   1.000
_cell.length_c   1.000
_cell.angle_alpha   90.00
_cell.angle_beta   90.00
_cell.angle_gamma   90.00
#
_symmetry.space_group_name_H-M   'P 1'
#
loop_
_entity.id
_entity.type
_entity.pdbx_description
1 polymer ?
#
loop_
_entity_poly.entity_id
_entity_poly.type
_entity_poly.pdbx_seq_one_letter_code
_entity_poly.pdbx_strand_id
1 'polypeptide(L)'
;MSFEQPTQSDEKVAFASTVQPPSYQITTEPPYPPPGDAESGRLMRRFGPPHFGGIHEGSDFGLVISRTRPGVGIDSCVESADWTEVDPRDSHHPHGFSVWQQAELSLPTDTDDIFLLSRGFHAFGHLEIIEAADREDIGVEVVVGYNDDSDLFERSSVCTLRRGDNGHGIGIFTPNFGHPHRDHERERDLIFFNITLSLPEGKGVTIVPHFETRLPLFSQIVAGLPTHTFGSISLYSTNRPIFAHSLVGDKISIHSKNGPIEGTFNTSSSLDIETSNTPVKVVVNALNQNNSAPTDVKIRTSNSVLSADLSLISTFENSTSGAFTVVTRTSNSPLEVNFSDHAPDGLLKLDAHTSNSPVEVRLHPSFEGTFKLRTSVFSATVSPDLEVVDPAGRDRKRSVNVSTIGRYSRIIHGDVAWKPEDEALKPDSKVEVSTSNSPLRVWL
;
A
#
# COMPACT_ATOMS: atom_id res chain seq x y z
N MET A 1 -22.25 -49.00 -33.36
CA MET A 1 -21.03 -48.22 -33.66
C MET A 1 -21.33 -46.82 -33.18
N SER A 2 -20.86 -46.55 -31.97
CA SER A 2 -21.28 -45.42 -31.14
C SER A 2 -20.25 -44.30 -31.25
N PHE A 3 -20.74 -43.07 -31.32
CA PHE A 3 -19.95 -41.84 -31.37
C PHE A 3 -19.32 -41.55 -30.01
N GLU A 4 -18.04 -41.18 -30.02
CA GLU A 4 -17.36 -40.49 -28.91
C GLU A 4 -17.06 -39.05 -29.33
N GLN A 5 -17.49 -38.09 -28.50
CA GLN A 5 -16.95 -36.74 -28.45
C GLN A 5 -16.36 -36.52 -27.05
N PRO A 6 -15.21 -35.85 -26.90
CA PRO A 6 -14.70 -35.47 -25.60
C PRO A 6 -15.24 -34.11 -25.17
N THR A 7 -15.77 -34.07 -23.95
CA THR A 7 -16.10 -32.85 -23.20
C THR A 7 -14.85 -32.29 -22.55
N GLN A 8 -14.56 -31.01 -22.81
CA GLN A 8 -13.53 -30.21 -22.15
C GLN A 8 -14.18 -29.49 -20.97
N SER A 9 -13.74 -29.77 -19.75
CA SER A 9 -14.19 -29.09 -18.53
C SER A 9 -13.05 -28.25 -17.98
N ASP A 10 -13.19 -26.93 -18.08
CA ASP A 10 -12.36 -25.94 -17.36
C ASP A 10 -12.79 -25.94 -15.89
N GLU A 11 -11.97 -26.53 -15.02
CA GLU A 11 -12.15 -26.51 -13.57
C GLU A 11 -11.39 -25.31 -13.00
N LYS A 12 -12.13 -24.24 -12.67
CA LYS A 12 -11.59 -23.10 -11.90
C LYS A 12 -11.29 -23.57 -10.47
N VAL A 13 -10.01 -23.73 -10.16
CA VAL A 13 -9.57 -24.06 -8.80
C VAL A 13 -9.70 -22.81 -7.92
N ALA A 14 -10.72 -22.79 -7.06
CA ALA A 14 -10.82 -21.85 -5.96
C ALA A 14 -9.85 -22.30 -4.84
N PHE A 15 -8.72 -21.62 -4.71
CA PHE A 15 -7.79 -21.88 -3.62
C PHE A 15 -8.17 -21.05 -2.39
N ALA A 16 -8.81 -21.71 -1.42
CA ALA A 16 -8.85 -21.24 -0.04
C ALA A 16 -7.46 -21.47 0.58
N SER A 17 -6.54 -20.52 0.39
CA SER A 17 -5.27 -20.50 1.11
C SER A 17 -5.56 -20.17 2.58
N THR A 18 -5.66 -21.21 3.41
CA THR A 18 -5.82 -21.07 4.86
C THR A 18 -4.44 -20.77 5.47
N VAL A 19 -3.88 -19.60 5.14
CA VAL A 19 -2.79 -19.03 5.92
C VAL A 19 -3.46 -18.31 7.09
N GLN A 20 -3.44 -18.94 8.27
CA GLN A 20 -3.84 -18.25 9.49
C GLN A 20 -2.97 -17.00 9.64
N PRO A 21 -3.55 -15.79 9.66
CA PRO A 21 -2.78 -14.60 9.93
C PRO A 21 -2.19 -14.69 11.35
N PRO A 22 -0.95 -14.21 11.57
CA PRO A 22 -0.44 -14.06 12.93
C PRO A 22 -1.41 -13.19 13.72
N SER A 23 -1.76 -13.62 14.93
CA SER A 23 -2.63 -12.87 15.84
C SER A 23 -1.94 -11.55 16.23
N TYR A 24 -2.23 -10.49 15.50
CA TYR A 24 -1.81 -9.14 15.86
C TYR A 24 -2.73 -8.63 16.98
N GLN A 25 -2.19 -8.50 18.19
CA GLN A 25 -2.84 -7.68 19.20
C GLN A 25 -2.69 -6.22 18.78
N ILE A 26 -3.81 -5.60 18.42
CA ILE A 26 -3.89 -4.15 18.29
C ILE A 26 -3.67 -3.58 19.68
N THR A 27 -2.47 -3.07 19.95
CA THR A 27 -2.27 -2.17 21.08
C THR A 27 -3.05 -0.90 20.76
N THR A 28 -4.19 -0.73 21.41
CA THR A 28 -4.93 0.53 21.45
C THR A 28 -4.02 1.56 22.12
N GLU A 29 -3.33 2.39 21.33
CA GLU A 29 -2.68 3.57 21.88
C GLU A 29 -3.75 4.52 22.45
N PRO A 30 -3.56 5.09 23.65
CA PRO A 30 -4.49 6.07 24.19
C PRO A 30 -4.45 7.36 23.34
N PRO A 31 -5.53 8.16 23.35
CA PRO A 31 -5.60 9.41 22.61
C PRO A 31 -4.51 10.38 23.08
N TYR A 32 -3.98 11.14 22.11
CA TYR A 32 -3.02 12.23 22.31
C TYR A 32 -3.37 13.08 23.55
N PRO A 33 -2.41 13.38 24.44
CA PRO A 33 -2.67 14.33 25.51
C PRO A 33 -2.90 15.74 24.91
N PRO A 34 -3.82 16.54 25.50
CA PRO A 34 -4.02 17.92 25.08
C PRO A 34 -2.73 18.74 25.29
N PRO A 35 -2.51 19.80 24.49
CA PRO A 35 -1.34 20.67 24.65
C PRO A 35 -1.41 21.35 26.02
N GLY A 36 -0.56 20.93 26.95
CA GLY A 36 -0.39 21.55 28.24
C GLY A 36 0.39 22.86 28.12
N ASP A 37 -0.15 23.91 28.72
CA ASP A 37 0.46 25.23 28.87
C ASP A 37 1.86 25.12 29.51
N ALA A 38 2.89 25.40 28.71
CA ALA A 38 4.25 25.58 29.19
C ALA A 38 4.65 27.05 29.09
N GLU A 39 4.48 27.78 30.19
CA GLU A 39 5.09 29.07 30.40
C GLU A 39 6.61 28.96 30.65
N SER A 40 7.35 29.80 29.92
CA SER A 40 8.65 30.39 30.24
C SER A 40 9.94 29.56 30.04
N GLY A 41 10.88 30.17 29.32
CA GLY A 41 12.25 29.67 29.21
C GLY A 41 13.07 30.28 28.07
N ARG A 42 13.14 31.62 27.98
CA ARG A 42 14.06 32.33 27.06
C ARG A 42 15.51 31.88 27.31
N LEU A 43 16.13 31.26 26.31
CA LEU A 43 17.58 31.34 26.11
C LEU A 43 17.89 31.42 24.61
N MET A 44 18.09 32.64 24.11
CA MET A 44 18.65 32.87 22.78
C MET A 44 20.12 32.48 22.76
N ARG A 45 20.49 31.53 21.90
CA ARG A 45 21.83 31.49 21.29
C ARG A 45 21.67 31.50 19.78
N ARG A 46 22.16 32.60 19.18
CA ARG A 46 22.28 32.79 17.73
C ARG A 46 23.26 31.76 17.18
N PHE A 47 22.78 30.88 16.31
CA PHE A 47 23.60 30.25 15.28
C PHE A 47 23.13 30.80 13.92
N GLY A 48 24.07 31.39 13.18
CA GLY A 48 23.83 31.91 11.85
C GLY A 48 23.55 30.79 10.84
N PRO A 49 22.99 31.12 9.67
CA PRO A 49 22.56 30.13 8.69
C PRO A 49 23.78 29.49 8.02
N PRO A 50 23.79 28.17 7.79
CA PRO A 50 24.77 27.56 6.90
C PRO A 50 24.41 27.90 5.45
N HIS A 51 25.41 28.40 4.73
CA HIS A 51 25.38 28.51 3.27
C HIS A 51 25.29 27.11 2.66
N PHE A 52 24.17 26.81 2.00
CA PHE A 52 24.06 25.66 1.10
C PHE A 52 24.58 26.05 -0.28
N GLY A 53 25.72 25.46 -0.66
CA GLY A 53 26.21 25.48 -2.03
C GLY A 53 25.31 24.62 -2.91
N GLY A 54 24.98 25.15 -4.09
CA GLY A 54 24.11 24.52 -5.07
C GLY A 54 24.61 23.14 -5.49
N ILE A 55 23.73 22.16 -5.36
CA ILE A 55 23.85 20.85 -5.97
C ILE A 55 22.75 20.78 -7.02
N HIS A 56 23.15 20.45 -8.24
CA HIS A 56 22.30 20.34 -9.42
C HIS A 56 21.01 19.56 -9.14
N GLU A 57 19.87 20.25 -9.25
CA GLU A 57 18.56 19.65 -9.49
C GLU A 57 18.59 18.94 -10.83
N GLY A 58 18.55 17.62 -10.77
CA GLY A 58 18.56 16.72 -11.91
C GLY A 58 17.98 15.38 -11.49
N SER A 59 16.83 15.40 -10.83
CA SER A 59 16.01 14.21 -10.63
C SER A 59 14.56 14.61 -10.84
N ASP A 60 14.02 14.17 -11.98
CA ASP A 60 12.60 14.10 -12.30
C ASP A 60 11.85 13.46 -11.11
N PHE A 61 11.41 14.27 -10.16
CA PHE A 61 10.19 13.99 -9.39
C PHE A 61 9.03 14.36 -10.30
N GLY A 62 8.87 13.57 -11.37
CA GLY A 62 7.66 13.55 -12.14
C GLY A 62 6.56 13.15 -11.17
N LEU A 63 5.79 14.14 -10.72
CA LEU A 63 4.48 13.94 -10.15
C LEU A 63 3.75 13.07 -11.17
N VAL A 64 3.67 11.76 -10.92
CA VAL A 64 2.71 10.92 -11.62
C VAL A 64 1.37 11.39 -11.09
N ILE A 65 0.87 12.48 -11.67
CA ILE A 65 -0.55 12.68 -11.81
C ILE A 65 -0.97 11.39 -12.50
N SER A 66 -1.52 10.44 -11.72
CA SER A 66 -2.37 9.40 -12.26
C SER A 66 -3.38 10.18 -13.09
N ARG A 67 -3.12 10.23 -14.40
CA ARG A 67 -3.99 10.84 -15.37
C ARG A 67 -5.28 10.05 -15.17
N THR A 68 -6.28 10.66 -14.54
CA THR A 68 -7.66 10.33 -14.86
C THR A 68 -7.68 10.21 -16.37
N ARG A 69 -8.09 9.06 -16.89
CA ARG A 69 -8.15 8.83 -18.34
C ARG A 69 -8.64 10.12 -19.01
N PRO A 70 -7.82 10.77 -19.86
CA PRO A 70 -8.22 12.03 -20.45
C PRO A 70 -9.48 11.78 -21.27
N GLY A 71 -10.62 12.27 -20.79
CA GLY A 71 -11.90 12.16 -21.51
C GLY A 71 -13.11 11.69 -20.71
N VAL A 72 -12.98 11.24 -19.46
CA VAL A 72 -14.16 10.85 -18.66
C VAL A 72 -14.43 11.93 -17.63
N GLY A 73 -15.32 12.86 -17.98
CA GLY A 73 -15.89 13.80 -17.01
C GLY A 73 -16.57 13.00 -15.90
N ILE A 74 -16.45 13.46 -14.65
CA ILE A 74 -17.37 12.99 -13.61
C ILE A 74 -18.71 13.59 -13.97
N ASP A 75 -19.58 12.76 -14.50
CA ASP A 75 -20.93 13.14 -14.84
C ASP A 75 -21.64 13.46 -13.52
N SER A 76 -22.33 14.59 -13.53
CA SER A 76 -23.00 15.24 -12.40
C SER A 76 -23.52 14.33 -11.28
N CYS A 77 -23.52 14.87 -10.06
CA CYS A 77 -24.27 14.39 -8.90
C CYS A 77 -25.67 13.88 -9.31
N VAL A 78 -25.94 12.59 -9.15
CA VAL A 78 -27.17 11.94 -9.64
C VAL A 78 -28.26 11.98 -8.56
N GLU A 79 -27.95 11.49 -7.37
CA GLU A 79 -28.86 11.44 -6.24
C GLU A 79 -28.17 11.98 -4.99
N SER A 80 -28.77 13.01 -4.39
CA SER A 80 -28.25 13.62 -3.17
C SER A 80 -28.60 12.78 -1.95
N ALA A 81 -27.72 12.80 -0.95
CA ALA A 81 -27.95 12.13 0.32
C ALA A 81 -29.17 12.72 1.04
N ASP A 82 -30.07 11.84 1.48
CA ASP A 82 -31.17 12.16 2.37
C ASP A 82 -30.71 12.02 3.82
N TRP A 83 -30.64 13.15 4.53
CA TRP A 83 -30.08 13.23 5.88
C TRP A 83 -31.13 13.02 6.97
N THR A 84 -30.71 12.33 8.02
CA THR A 84 -31.48 12.12 9.25
C THR A 84 -30.62 12.45 10.46
N GLU A 85 -31.21 13.11 11.47
CA GLU A 85 -30.50 13.44 12.71
C GLU A 85 -30.27 12.17 13.55
N VAL A 86 -29.08 12.02 14.11
CA VAL A 86 -28.69 10.86 14.92
C VAL A 86 -28.06 11.29 16.25
N ASP A 87 -28.34 10.56 17.34
CA ASP A 87 -27.75 10.83 18.65
C ASP A 87 -26.35 10.17 18.70
N PRO A 88 -25.27 10.92 18.95
CA PRO A 88 -23.90 10.39 18.96
C PRO A 88 -23.60 9.39 20.09
N ARG A 89 -24.55 9.14 21.00
CA ARG A 89 -24.32 8.27 22.18
C ARG A 89 -23.96 6.82 21.86
N ASP A 90 -24.28 6.34 20.65
CA ASP A 90 -24.11 4.93 20.29
C ASP A 90 -22.81 4.60 19.54
N SER A 91 -21.95 5.60 19.27
CA SER A 91 -20.83 5.43 18.33
C SER A 91 -19.54 6.13 18.78
N HIS A 92 -18.39 5.53 18.40
CA HIS A 92 -17.03 6.01 18.71
C HIS A 92 -16.64 7.24 17.87
N HIS A 93 -17.45 8.30 17.98
CA HIS A 93 -17.24 9.50 17.19
C HIS A 93 -16.16 10.41 17.82
N PRO A 94 -15.41 11.15 16.99
CA PRO A 94 -14.51 12.18 17.50
C PRO A 94 -15.27 13.17 18.38
N HIS A 95 -14.75 13.42 19.58
CA HIS A 95 -15.27 14.46 20.46
C HIS A 95 -15.14 15.84 19.79
N GLY A 96 -16.09 16.75 20.07
CA GLY A 96 -16.00 18.16 19.65
C GLY A 96 -17.02 18.61 18.61
N PHE A 97 -17.98 17.77 18.23
CA PHE A 97 -19.11 18.15 17.37
C PHE A 97 -20.42 18.10 18.16
N SER A 98 -21.28 19.12 18.01
CA SER A 98 -22.55 19.23 18.72
C SER A 98 -23.73 18.58 17.98
N VAL A 99 -23.64 18.42 16.65
CA VAL A 99 -24.71 17.87 15.80
C VAL A 99 -24.18 16.75 14.92
N TRP A 100 -25.00 15.72 14.73
CA TRP A 100 -24.70 14.57 13.88
C TRP A 100 -25.85 14.27 12.94
N GLN A 101 -25.51 14.03 11.67
CA GLN A 101 -26.45 13.67 10.62
C GLN A 101 -25.97 12.39 9.95
N GLN A 102 -26.89 11.52 9.56
CA GLN A 102 -26.63 10.27 8.88
C GLN A 102 -27.41 10.21 7.57
N ALA A 103 -26.77 9.67 6.54
CA ALA A 103 -27.40 9.28 5.29
C ALA A 103 -26.95 7.88 4.88
N GLU A 104 -27.83 7.17 4.20
CA GLU A 104 -27.55 5.86 3.61
C GLU A 104 -27.73 5.96 2.09
N LEU A 105 -26.76 5.42 1.36
CA LEU A 105 -26.74 5.38 -0.09
C LEU A 105 -26.45 3.94 -0.52
N SER A 106 -27.00 3.54 -1.67
CA SER A 106 -26.79 2.21 -2.26
C SER A 106 -26.11 2.33 -3.61
N LEU A 107 -25.08 1.53 -3.86
CA LEU A 107 -24.49 1.36 -5.19
C LEU A 107 -24.84 -0.03 -5.74
N PRO A 108 -25.05 -0.17 -7.06
CA PRO A 108 -25.32 -1.45 -7.69
C PRO A 108 -24.09 -2.37 -7.62
N THR A 109 -24.31 -3.66 -7.43
CA THR A 109 -23.24 -4.68 -7.37
C THR A 109 -22.70 -5.11 -8.74
N ASP A 110 -23.46 -4.88 -9.82
CA ASP A 110 -23.11 -5.23 -11.20
C ASP A 110 -22.32 -4.12 -11.93
N THR A 111 -21.59 -3.31 -11.16
CA THR A 111 -20.77 -2.21 -11.66
C THR A 111 -19.34 -2.65 -12.00
N ASP A 112 -18.76 -2.05 -13.05
CA ASP A 112 -17.37 -2.29 -13.44
C ASP A 112 -16.37 -1.41 -12.67
N ASP A 113 -16.82 -0.29 -12.10
CA ASP A 113 -15.98 0.72 -11.45
C ASP A 113 -16.70 1.31 -10.25
N ILE A 114 -16.22 0.98 -9.05
CA ILE A 114 -16.66 1.60 -7.79
C ILE A 114 -15.65 2.68 -7.42
N PHE A 115 -16.11 3.92 -7.23
CA PHE A 115 -15.19 4.99 -6.84
C PHE A 115 -15.73 5.94 -5.77
N LEU A 116 -14.85 6.35 -4.85
CA LEU A 116 -15.15 7.38 -3.86
C LEU A 116 -14.23 8.56 -4.09
N LEU A 117 -14.76 9.77 -4.14
CA LEU A 117 -13.95 10.97 -4.27
C LEU A 117 -14.42 12.08 -3.34
N SER A 118 -13.48 12.90 -2.92
CA SER A 118 -13.76 14.10 -2.16
C SER A 118 -13.11 15.33 -2.79
N ARG A 119 -13.79 16.47 -2.67
CA ARG A 119 -13.30 17.78 -3.11
C ARG A 119 -13.67 18.85 -2.08
N GLY A 120 -12.83 19.89 -2.03
CA GLY A 120 -13.00 21.00 -1.09
C GLY A 120 -12.05 20.89 0.10
N PHE A 121 -11.90 22.00 0.83
CA PHE A 121 -10.90 22.12 1.89
C PHE A 121 -11.30 21.45 3.20
N HIS A 122 -12.60 21.28 3.43
CA HIS A 122 -13.15 20.71 4.65
C HIS A 122 -13.60 19.25 4.49
N ALA A 123 -13.37 18.65 3.32
CA ALA A 123 -13.66 17.24 3.10
C ALA A 123 -12.55 16.38 3.75
N PHE A 124 -12.64 16.18 5.06
CA PHE A 124 -11.75 15.32 5.83
C PHE A 124 -12.56 14.36 6.69
N GLY A 125 -11.95 13.21 7.00
CA GLY A 125 -12.74 12.18 7.65
C GLY A 125 -12.06 10.83 7.77
N HIS A 126 -12.92 9.82 7.85
CA HIS A 126 -12.58 8.43 7.94
C HIS A 126 -13.39 7.64 6.90
N LEU A 127 -12.74 6.68 6.25
CA LEU A 127 -13.39 5.67 5.42
C LEU A 127 -13.01 4.30 5.96
N GLU A 128 -14.01 3.49 6.27
CA GLU A 128 -13.87 2.07 6.56
C GLU A 128 -14.53 1.25 5.45
N ILE A 129 -13.83 0.23 4.97
CA ILE A 129 -14.34 -0.72 3.96
C ILE A 129 -14.48 -2.08 4.64
N ILE A 130 -15.71 -2.60 4.69
CA ILE A 130 -16.07 -3.84 5.38
C ILE A 130 -16.89 -4.78 4.48
N GLU A 131 -17.02 -6.03 4.90
CA GLU A 131 -18.05 -6.95 4.39
C GLU A 131 -19.25 -6.96 5.33
N ALA A 132 -20.46 -7.03 4.77
CA ALA A 132 -21.72 -7.07 5.51
C ALA A 132 -22.60 -8.23 5.02
N ALA A 133 -23.00 -9.11 5.94
CA ALA A 133 -23.74 -10.34 5.65
C ALA A 133 -25.21 -10.12 5.25
N ASP A 134 -25.76 -8.97 5.65
CA ASP A 134 -27.18 -8.64 5.61
C ASP A 134 -27.57 -7.77 4.41
N ARG A 135 -26.64 -7.53 3.48
CA ARG A 135 -26.85 -6.70 2.29
C ARG A 135 -26.79 -7.50 1.00
N GLU A 136 -27.63 -7.08 0.05
CA GLU A 136 -27.61 -7.55 -1.34
C GLU A 136 -26.94 -6.53 -2.29
N ASP A 137 -26.81 -5.28 -1.83
CA ASP A 137 -26.23 -4.14 -2.53
C ASP A 137 -24.89 -3.72 -1.91
N ILE A 138 -24.20 -2.77 -2.56
CA ILE A 138 -23.06 -2.10 -1.94
C ILE A 138 -23.61 -0.93 -1.11
N GLY A 139 -23.62 -1.11 0.21
CA GLY A 139 -24.10 -0.09 1.14
C GLY A 139 -23.04 0.97 1.41
N VAL A 140 -23.47 2.23 1.46
CA VAL A 140 -22.63 3.36 1.87
C VAL A 140 -23.37 4.12 2.96
N GLU A 141 -22.89 3.99 4.19
CA GLU A 141 -23.34 4.80 5.31
C GLU A 141 -22.40 6.01 5.45
N VAL A 142 -22.99 7.20 5.56
CA VAL A 142 -22.24 8.43 5.78
C VAL A 142 -22.78 9.11 7.02
N VAL A 143 -21.96 9.20 8.06
CA VAL A 143 -22.24 9.93 9.29
C VAL A 143 -21.38 11.18 9.34
N VAL A 144 -22.02 12.33 9.51
CA VAL A 144 -21.37 13.65 9.47
C VAL A 144 -21.55 14.35 10.80
N GLY A 145 -20.42 14.72 11.42
CA GLY A 145 -20.38 15.55 12.62
C GLY A 145 -19.99 16.98 12.29
N TYR A 146 -20.72 17.95 12.85
CA TYR A 146 -20.44 19.38 12.69
C TYR A 146 -20.94 20.15 13.92
N ASN A 147 -20.56 21.43 14.02
CA ASN A 147 -21.08 22.32 15.06
C ASN A 147 -22.37 23.00 14.60
N ASP A 148 -23.35 23.12 15.49
CA ASP A 148 -24.66 23.74 15.27
C ASP A 148 -24.60 25.19 14.79
N ASP A 149 -23.49 25.90 15.05
CA ASP A 149 -23.26 27.26 14.61
C ASP A 149 -22.58 27.37 13.23
N SER A 150 -22.23 26.25 12.59
CA SER A 150 -21.53 26.23 11.30
C SER A 150 -22.48 26.05 10.11
N ASP A 151 -22.31 26.88 9.07
CA ASP A 151 -23.03 26.78 7.79
C ASP A 151 -22.40 25.73 6.84
N LEU A 152 -21.30 25.08 7.26
CA LEU A 152 -20.53 24.18 6.40
C LEU A 152 -21.33 22.97 5.95
N PHE A 153 -22.16 22.41 6.82
CA PHE A 153 -22.98 21.24 6.49
C PHE A 153 -23.96 21.57 5.36
N GLU A 154 -24.69 22.68 5.46
CA GLU A 154 -25.66 23.13 4.45
C GLU A 154 -25.01 23.43 3.09
N ARG A 155 -23.72 23.76 3.10
CA ARG A 155 -22.94 24.09 1.90
C ARG A 155 -22.10 22.92 1.39
N SER A 156 -22.17 21.78 2.09
CA SER A 156 -21.54 20.54 1.68
C SER A 156 -22.57 19.65 1.02
N SER A 157 -22.13 18.79 0.11
CA SER A 157 -22.99 17.81 -0.52
C SER A 157 -22.33 16.44 -0.55
N VAL A 158 -23.15 15.43 -0.29
CA VAL A 158 -22.81 14.03 -0.49
C VAL A 158 -23.81 13.47 -1.49
N CYS A 159 -23.34 12.79 -2.52
CA CYS A 159 -24.22 12.20 -3.53
C CYS A 159 -23.60 11.04 -4.28
N THR A 160 -24.47 10.29 -4.96
CA THR A 160 -24.05 9.29 -5.94
C THR A 160 -23.53 9.96 -7.20
N LEU A 161 -22.51 9.34 -7.80
CA LEU A 161 -21.84 9.78 -9.01
C LEU A 161 -21.89 8.68 -10.07
N ARG A 162 -21.84 9.10 -11.33
CA ARG A 162 -21.64 8.19 -12.47
C ARG A 162 -20.40 8.55 -13.26
N ARG A 163 -19.74 7.53 -13.80
CA ARG A 163 -18.56 7.66 -14.64
C ARG A 163 -18.66 6.67 -15.80
N GLY A 164 -18.91 7.18 -17.00
CA GLY A 164 -19.18 6.32 -18.16
C GLY A 164 -20.45 5.50 -17.98
N ASP A 165 -20.55 4.39 -18.71
CA ASP A 165 -21.81 3.61 -18.75
C ASP A 165 -22.07 2.82 -17.47
N ASN A 166 -21.01 2.27 -16.85
CA ASN A 166 -21.12 1.27 -15.79
C ASN A 166 -20.30 1.58 -14.52
N GLY A 167 -19.81 2.81 -14.37
CA GLY A 167 -19.09 3.26 -13.18
C GLY A 167 -19.99 4.00 -12.21
N HIS A 168 -19.97 3.60 -10.94
CA HIS A 168 -20.79 4.12 -9.86
C HIS A 168 -19.91 4.57 -8.69
N GLY A 169 -20.30 5.65 -8.02
CA GLY A 169 -19.47 6.16 -6.94
C GLY A 169 -20.15 7.12 -6.00
N ILE A 170 -19.38 7.60 -5.03
CA ILE A 170 -19.81 8.57 -4.04
C ILE A 170 -18.91 9.80 -4.13
N GLY A 171 -19.54 10.97 -4.16
CA GLY A 171 -18.88 12.26 -4.16
C GLY A 171 -19.14 13.01 -2.86
N ILE A 172 -18.08 13.51 -2.24
CA ILE A 172 -18.15 14.42 -1.09
C ILE A 172 -17.59 15.77 -1.52
N PHE A 173 -18.43 16.80 -1.48
CA PHE A 173 -18.06 18.13 -1.92
C PHE A 173 -18.26 19.11 -0.77
N THR A 174 -17.18 19.76 -0.37
CA THR A 174 -17.21 20.87 0.60
C THR A 174 -16.80 22.16 -0.09
N PRO A 175 -17.17 23.34 0.44
CA PRO A 175 -16.77 24.61 -0.13
C PRO A 175 -15.25 24.77 -0.23
N ASN A 176 -14.81 25.42 -1.30
CA ASN A 176 -13.43 25.87 -1.47
C ASN A 176 -13.37 27.35 -1.08
N PHE A 177 -13.00 27.63 0.17
CA PHE A 177 -12.84 29.01 0.62
C PHE A 177 -11.56 29.60 0.04
N GLY A 178 -11.73 30.58 -0.86
CA GLY A 178 -10.65 31.38 -1.39
C GLY A 178 -10.04 32.22 -0.26
N HIS A 179 -8.89 31.78 0.25
CA HIS A 179 -8.17 32.33 1.39
C HIS A 179 -8.94 32.29 2.72
N PRO A 180 -8.30 31.79 3.78
CA PRO A 180 -8.94 31.79 5.08
C PRO A 180 -9.08 33.25 5.55
N HIS A 181 -10.31 33.68 5.80
CA HIS A 181 -10.57 34.91 6.53
C HIS A 181 -9.77 34.87 7.84
N ARG A 182 -9.16 36.01 8.18
CA ARG A 182 -8.15 36.15 9.25
C ARG A 182 -8.74 36.08 10.66
N ASP A 183 -10.03 35.78 10.77
CA ASP A 183 -10.75 35.86 12.02
C ASP A 183 -10.75 34.51 12.74
N HIS A 184 -10.79 34.59 14.06
CA HIS A 184 -10.63 33.49 15.03
C HIS A 184 -11.76 32.43 15.00
N GLU A 185 -12.54 32.34 13.91
CA GLU A 185 -13.68 31.45 13.75
C GLU A 185 -13.31 30.06 13.21
N ARG A 186 -12.03 29.84 12.84
CA ARG A 186 -11.56 28.59 12.22
C ARG A 186 -11.81 27.30 13.01
N GLU A 187 -11.93 27.38 14.33
CA GLU A 187 -12.18 26.19 15.16
C GLU A 187 -13.65 25.79 15.18
N ARG A 188 -14.57 26.68 14.83
CA ARG A 188 -16.01 26.42 14.82
C ARG A 188 -16.46 25.78 13.51
N ASP A 189 -15.78 26.11 12.42
CA ASP A 189 -16.06 25.61 11.08
C ASP A 189 -15.35 24.29 10.77
N LEU A 190 -15.68 23.26 11.57
CA LEU A 190 -15.23 21.89 11.36
C LEU A 190 -16.42 21.00 10.99
N ILE A 191 -16.21 20.18 9.97
CA ILE A 191 -17.11 19.12 9.54
C ILE A 191 -16.29 17.85 9.37
N PHE A 192 -16.75 16.75 9.93
CA PHE A 192 -16.06 15.46 9.88
C PHE A 192 -16.96 14.41 9.25
N PHE A 193 -16.45 13.70 8.26
CA PHE A 193 -17.17 12.64 7.57
C PHE A 193 -16.67 11.28 8.05
N ASN A 194 -17.56 10.44 8.57
CA ASN A 194 -17.29 9.03 8.85
C ASN A 194 -18.06 8.20 7.82
N ILE A 195 -17.36 7.42 7.01
CA ILE A 195 -17.94 6.68 5.90
C ILE A 195 -17.70 5.19 6.13
N THR A 196 -18.77 4.41 6.08
CA THR A 196 -18.70 2.95 6.07
C THR A 196 -19.15 2.46 4.71
N LEU A 197 -18.23 1.90 3.93
CA LEU A 197 -18.52 1.21 2.68
C LEU A 197 -18.64 -0.29 2.96
N SER A 198 -19.85 -0.81 2.83
CA SER A 198 -20.18 -2.21 3.09
C SER A 198 -20.34 -2.96 1.77
N LEU A 199 -19.45 -3.91 1.51
CA LEU A 199 -19.57 -4.86 0.41
C LEU A 199 -20.45 -6.04 0.86
N PRO A 200 -21.38 -6.52 0.03
CA PRO A 200 -22.26 -7.63 0.39
C PRO A 200 -21.45 -8.93 0.52
N GLU A 201 -21.58 -9.65 1.63
CA GLU A 201 -20.87 -10.91 1.84
C GLU A 201 -21.27 -11.95 0.78
N GLY A 202 -20.29 -12.42 0.02
CA GLY A 202 -20.53 -13.42 -1.01
C GLY A 202 -20.64 -14.83 -0.44
N LYS A 203 -21.49 -15.70 -1.04
CA LYS A 203 -21.43 -17.16 -0.81
C LYS A 203 -20.15 -17.81 -1.35
N GLY A 204 -19.30 -17.04 -2.00
CA GLY A 204 -18.03 -17.42 -2.60
C GLY A 204 -17.21 -16.17 -2.92
N VAL A 205 -16.15 -16.33 -3.70
CA VAL A 205 -15.27 -15.21 -4.07
C VAL A 205 -15.96 -14.32 -5.11
N THR A 206 -16.24 -13.08 -4.71
CA THR A 206 -16.70 -11.99 -5.57
C THR A 206 -15.51 -11.21 -6.11
N ILE A 207 -15.53 -10.91 -7.41
CA ILE A 207 -14.49 -10.10 -8.06
C ILE A 207 -15.04 -8.70 -8.26
N VAL A 208 -14.41 -7.70 -7.66
CA VAL A 208 -14.64 -6.28 -7.92
C VAL A 208 -13.69 -5.84 -9.03
N PRO A 209 -14.16 -5.52 -10.25
CA PRO A 209 -13.26 -5.29 -11.38
C PRO A 209 -12.33 -4.09 -11.16
N HIS A 210 -12.88 -2.97 -10.68
CA HIS A 210 -12.11 -1.77 -10.37
C HIS A 210 -12.67 -1.04 -9.14
N PHE A 211 -11.79 -0.68 -8.21
CA PHE A 211 -12.10 0.10 -7.02
C PHE A 211 -11.13 1.27 -6.88
N GLU A 212 -11.62 2.49 -6.68
CA GLU A 212 -10.79 3.69 -6.55
C GLU A 212 -11.26 4.61 -5.43
N THR A 213 -10.34 5.07 -4.58
CA THR A 213 -10.59 6.20 -3.67
C THR A 213 -9.67 7.37 -4.00
N ARG A 214 -10.24 8.57 -3.97
CA ARG A 214 -9.51 9.85 -4.01
C ARG A 214 -9.95 10.72 -2.86
N LEU A 215 -9.38 10.44 -1.70
CA LEU A 215 -9.81 11.01 -0.43
C LEU A 215 -8.62 11.67 0.29
N PRO A 216 -8.18 12.88 -0.14
CA PRO A 216 -6.92 13.48 0.30
C PRO A 216 -6.77 13.62 1.81
N LEU A 217 -7.85 13.93 2.53
CA LEU A 217 -7.81 14.17 3.98
C LEU A 217 -8.57 13.09 4.77
N PHE A 218 -8.67 11.88 4.22
CA PHE A 218 -9.32 10.76 4.89
C PHE A 218 -8.33 9.69 5.29
N SER A 219 -8.43 9.23 6.53
CA SER A 219 -7.86 7.94 6.91
C SER A 219 -8.68 6.84 6.28
N GLN A 220 -8.04 5.79 5.79
CA GLN A 220 -8.72 4.69 5.13
C GLN A 220 -8.35 3.38 5.81
N ILE A 221 -9.35 2.61 6.21
CA ILE A 221 -9.18 1.27 6.75
C ILE A 221 -9.87 0.30 5.80
N VAL A 222 -9.11 -0.67 5.31
CA VAL A 222 -9.66 -1.85 4.64
C VAL A 222 -9.65 -2.98 5.65
N ALA A 223 -10.82 -3.42 6.08
CA ALA A 223 -10.96 -4.56 6.96
C ALA A 223 -10.54 -5.86 6.23
N GLY A 224 -10.69 -7.00 6.91
CA GLY A 224 -10.55 -8.28 6.22
C GLY A 224 -11.73 -8.47 5.27
N LEU A 225 -11.46 -8.63 3.97
CA LEU A 225 -12.47 -8.88 2.94
C LEU A 225 -12.30 -10.31 2.38
N PRO A 226 -12.61 -11.37 3.17
CA PRO A 226 -12.31 -12.75 2.80
C PRO A 226 -13.10 -13.24 1.58
N THR A 227 -14.24 -12.63 1.26
CA THR A 227 -15.08 -13.01 0.13
C THR A 227 -14.86 -12.13 -1.10
N HIS A 228 -13.98 -11.12 -1.04
CA HIS A 228 -13.73 -10.20 -2.16
C HIS A 228 -12.28 -10.24 -2.66
N THR A 229 -12.16 -10.12 -3.98
CA THR A 229 -10.89 -9.91 -4.68
C THR A 229 -11.05 -8.76 -5.66
N PHE A 230 -9.99 -7.97 -5.85
CA PHE A 230 -10.04 -6.80 -6.72
C PHE A 230 -9.25 -7.03 -8.01
N GLY A 231 -9.84 -6.80 -9.18
CA GLY A 231 -9.08 -6.76 -10.43
C GLY A 231 -8.07 -5.60 -10.41
N SER A 232 -8.50 -4.44 -9.95
CA SER A 232 -7.64 -3.29 -9.67
C SER A 232 -8.18 -2.50 -8.50
N ILE A 233 -7.32 -2.16 -7.55
CA ILE A 233 -7.66 -1.29 -6.42
C ILE A 233 -6.66 -0.15 -6.29
N SER A 234 -7.16 1.08 -6.19
CA SER A 234 -6.36 2.28 -5.96
C SER A 234 -6.86 3.06 -4.76
N LEU A 235 -6.02 3.23 -3.73
CA LEU A 235 -6.34 4.02 -2.55
C LEU A 235 -5.45 5.25 -2.48
N TYR A 236 -6.06 6.44 -2.44
CA TYR A 236 -5.33 7.70 -2.39
C TYR A 236 -5.71 8.56 -1.18
N SER A 237 -4.69 8.97 -0.42
CA SER A 237 -4.76 10.00 0.62
C SER A 237 -3.60 11.01 0.44
N THR A 238 -3.59 12.06 1.25
CA THR A 238 -2.46 13.01 1.31
C THR A 238 -1.88 13.13 2.70
N ASN A 239 -2.72 13.21 3.74
CA ASN A 239 -2.25 13.55 5.08
C ASN A 239 -2.72 12.57 6.15
N ARG A 240 -3.38 11.50 5.76
CA ARG A 240 -4.01 10.56 6.68
C ARG A 240 -3.58 9.12 6.36
N PRO A 241 -3.54 8.26 7.38
CA PRO A 241 -3.06 6.90 7.23
C PRO A 241 -3.93 6.06 6.30
N ILE A 242 -3.32 5.06 5.68
CA ILE A 242 -4.03 3.98 4.98
C ILE A 242 -3.62 2.67 5.65
N PHE A 243 -4.59 1.97 6.22
CA PHE A 243 -4.41 0.69 6.89
C PHE A 243 -5.19 -0.39 6.14
N ALA A 244 -4.54 -1.50 5.80
CA ALA A 244 -5.18 -2.63 5.14
C ALA A 244 -4.91 -3.91 5.95
N HIS A 245 -5.91 -4.44 6.64
CA HIS A 245 -5.74 -5.69 7.40
C HIS A 245 -5.33 -6.84 6.48
N SER A 246 -6.09 -7.05 5.41
CA SER A 246 -5.74 -7.94 4.32
C SER A 246 -6.44 -7.50 3.04
N LEU A 247 -5.67 -7.20 2.00
CA LEU A 247 -6.18 -6.77 0.70
C LEU A 247 -5.69 -7.70 -0.40
N VAL A 248 -6.63 -8.26 -1.17
CA VAL A 248 -6.34 -9.20 -2.27
C VAL A 248 -6.75 -8.59 -3.60
N GLY A 249 -5.82 -8.48 -4.54
CA GLY A 249 -6.18 -8.04 -5.89
C GLY A 249 -5.08 -8.23 -6.92
N ASP A 250 -5.40 -8.14 -8.21
CA ASP A 250 -4.39 -8.33 -9.25
C ASP A 250 -3.45 -7.13 -9.31
N LYS A 251 -4.01 -5.93 -9.28
CA LYS A 251 -3.28 -4.66 -9.30
C LYS A 251 -3.65 -3.81 -8.09
N ILE A 252 -2.68 -3.52 -7.24
CA ILE A 252 -2.87 -2.73 -6.02
C ILE A 252 -2.01 -1.47 -6.10
N SER A 253 -2.60 -0.30 -5.88
CA SER A 253 -1.94 1.00 -5.90
C SER A 253 -2.32 1.83 -4.68
N ILE A 254 -1.38 2.07 -3.77
CA ILE A 254 -1.63 2.78 -2.50
C ILE A 254 -0.73 4.01 -2.42
N HIS A 255 -1.32 5.19 -2.37
CA HIS A 255 -0.58 6.44 -2.36
C HIS A 255 -1.02 7.34 -1.20
N SER A 256 -0.06 7.82 -0.42
CA SER A 256 -0.28 8.85 0.59
C SER A 256 0.93 9.76 0.69
N LYS A 257 0.78 11.09 0.81
CA LYS A 257 1.99 11.96 0.91
C LYS A 257 2.62 11.94 2.31
N ASN A 258 1.78 12.06 3.33
CA ASN A 258 2.17 12.29 4.73
C ASN A 258 1.41 11.39 5.72
N GLY A 259 0.68 10.38 5.23
CA GLY A 259 0.05 9.37 6.08
C GLY A 259 0.80 8.05 6.00
N PRO A 260 1.01 7.34 7.13
CA PRO A 260 1.65 6.03 7.08
C PRO A 260 0.81 5.04 6.28
N ILE A 261 1.48 4.07 5.68
CA ILE A 261 0.84 2.98 4.95
C ILE A 261 1.26 1.68 5.62
N GLU A 262 0.28 0.96 6.17
CA GLU A 262 0.52 -0.33 6.81
C GLU A 262 -0.49 -1.37 6.37
N GLY A 263 -0.07 -2.63 6.23
CA GLY A 263 -1.00 -3.70 5.92
C GLY A 263 -0.42 -4.96 5.30
N THR A 264 -1.32 -5.89 4.98
CA THR A 264 -1.02 -7.13 4.25
C THR A 264 -1.63 -7.10 2.86
N PHE A 265 -0.81 -7.31 1.83
CA PHE A 265 -1.20 -7.19 0.43
C PHE A 265 -0.92 -8.49 -0.32
N ASN A 266 -1.93 -9.04 -0.98
CA ASN A 266 -1.81 -10.22 -1.82
C ASN A 266 -2.02 -9.79 -3.28
N THR A 267 -0.99 -9.88 -4.10
CA THR A 267 -1.02 -9.40 -5.49
C THR A 267 -0.65 -10.47 -6.49
N SER A 268 -1.39 -10.58 -7.60
CA SER A 268 -1.08 -11.52 -8.69
C SER A 268 -0.34 -10.87 -9.86
N SER A 269 -0.42 -9.55 -10.02
CA SER A 269 0.21 -8.80 -11.12
C SER A 269 1.12 -7.67 -10.66
N SER A 270 0.60 -6.71 -9.88
CA SER A 270 1.42 -5.56 -9.48
C SER A 270 0.99 -4.89 -8.18
N LEU A 271 1.95 -4.52 -7.35
CA LEU A 271 1.79 -3.68 -6.17
C LEU A 271 2.64 -2.40 -6.30
N ASP A 272 2.02 -1.24 -6.16
CA ASP A 272 2.71 0.06 -6.08
C ASP A 272 2.29 0.80 -4.80
N ILE A 273 3.22 0.99 -3.88
CA ILE A 273 3.03 1.71 -2.62
C ILE A 273 3.97 2.91 -2.60
N GLU A 274 3.42 4.10 -2.39
CA GLU A 274 4.22 5.31 -2.34
C GLU A 274 3.79 6.25 -1.22
N THR A 275 4.78 6.71 -0.45
CA THR A 275 4.65 7.87 0.42
C THR A 275 5.86 8.80 0.37
N SER A 276 5.80 9.94 1.06
CA SER A 276 6.91 10.89 1.13
C SER A 276 7.50 10.98 2.52
N ASN A 277 6.67 11.17 3.55
CA ASN A 277 7.15 11.63 4.86
C ASN A 277 6.86 10.69 6.03
N THR A 278 6.19 9.57 5.77
CA THR A 278 5.71 8.67 6.81
C THR A 278 6.16 7.23 6.59
N PRO A 279 6.18 6.41 7.67
CA PRO A 279 6.61 5.03 7.56
C PRO A 279 5.77 4.21 6.58
N VAL A 280 6.40 3.21 5.97
CA VAL A 280 5.73 2.13 5.25
C VAL A 280 6.09 0.82 5.91
N LYS A 281 5.10 0.09 6.40
CA LYS A 281 5.28 -1.22 7.06
C LYS A 281 4.32 -2.24 6.48
N VAL A 282 4.82 -3.13 5.64
CA VAL A 282 3.95 -4.00 4.83
C VAL A 282 4.40 -5.45 4.80
N VAL A 283 3.41 -6.34 4.74
CA VAL A 283 3.58 -7.75 4.40
C VAL A 283 3.02 -7.95 3.00
N VAL A 284 3.79 -8.51 2.08
CA VAL A 284 3.39 -8.68 0.69
C VAL A 284 3.52 -10.14 0.27
N ASN A 285 2.43 -10.72 -0.19
CA ASN A 285 2.43 -12.00 -0.88
C ASN A 285 2.29 -11.73 -2.38
N ALA A 286 3.42 -11.78 -3.09
CA ALA A 286 3.45 -11.66 -4.53
C ALA A 286 3.25 -13.05 -5.15
N LEU A 287 2.10 -13.25 -5.81
CA LEU A 287 1.74 -14.48 -6.50
C LEU A 287 2.14 -14.35 -7.97
N ASN A 288 2.80 -15.37 -8.54
CA ASN A 288 3.07 -15.43 -9.96
C ASN A 288 2.36 -16.66 -10.58
N GLN A 289 1.40 -16.38 -11.45
CA GLN A 289 0.57 -17.40 -12.13
C GLN A 289 1.05 -17.71 -13.55
N ASN A 290 1.92 -16.88 -14.12
CA ASN A 290 2.26 -16.95 -15.54
C ASN A 290 3.74 -16.60 -15.75
N ASN A 291 4.49 -17.54 -16.36
CA ASN A 291 5.92 -17.39 -16.62
C ASN A 291 6.24 -16.26 -17.61
N SER A 292 5.24 -15.75 -18.35
CA SER A 292 5.46 -14.70 -19.36
C SER A 292 5.58 -13.29 -18.79
N ALA A 293 5.07 -13.02 -17.58
CA ALA A 293 5.11 -11.71 -16.96
C ALA A 293 5.52 -11.81 -15.49
N PRO A 294 6.53 -11.03 -15.05
CA PRO A 294 6.87 -10.99 -13.64
C PRO A 294 5.77 -10.29 -12.84
N THR A 295 5.62 -10.69 -11.58
CA THR A 295 4.82 -9.94 -10.60
C THR A 295 5.67 -8.77 -10.10
N ASP A 296 5.19 -7.55 -10.31
CA ASP A 296 5.94 -6.32 -10.02
C ASP A 296 5.57 -5.74 -8.64
N VAL A 297 6.54 -5.55 -7.75
CA VAL A 297 6.35 -4.93 -6.44
C VAL A 297 7.21 -3.68 -6.34
N LYS A 298 6.59 -2.53 -6.09
CA LYS A 298 7.25 -1.23 -5.94
C LYS A 298 6.81 -0.61 -4.63
N ILE A 299 7.77 -0.31 -3.75
CA ILE A 299 7.49 0.28 -2.44
C ILE A 299 8.45 1.45 -2.25
N ARG A 300 7.92 2.65 -2.02
CA ARG A 300 8.70 3.87 -1.94
C ARG A 300 8.27 4.77 -0.80
N THR A 301 9.25 5.33 -0.11
CA THR A 301 9.10 6.50 0.75
C THR A 301 10.26 7.46 0.51
N SER A 302 10.29 8.64 1.12
CA SER A 302 11.46 9.53 1.02
C SER A 302 12.13 9.77 2.36
N ASN A 303 11.35 10.06 3.39
CA ASN A 303 11.86 10.62 4.65
C ASN A 303 11.50 9.77 5.88
N SER A 304 11.09 8.53 5.68
CA SER A 304 10.77 7.63 6.79
C SER A 304 11.18 6.19 6.51
N VAL A 305 11.10 5.36 7.56
CA VAL A 305 11.46 3.94 7.53
C VAL A 305 10.57 3.20 6.52
N LEU A 306 11.19 2.33 5.73
CA LEU A 306 10.51 1.34 4.91
C LEU A 306 10.87 -0.05 5.43
N SER A 307 9.87 -0.78 5.90
CA SER A 307 9.98 -2.17 6.35
C SER A 307 9.04 -3.03 5.50
N ALA A 308 9.59 -3.97 4.75
CA ALA A 308 8.81 -4.86 3.89
C ALA A 308 9.19 -6.33 4.13
N ASP A 309 8.19 -7.13 4.52
CA ASP A 309 8.26 -8.59 4.55
C ASP A 309 7.60 -9.13 3.28
N LEU A 310 8.34 -9.88 2.47
CA LEU A 310 7.95 -10.30 1.13
C LEU A 310 7.96 -11.83 1.04
N SER A 311 6.86 -12.39 0.54
CA SER A 311 6.73 -13.79 0.15
C SER A 311 6.52 -13.87 -1.35
N LEU A 312 7.43 -14.51 -2.07
CA LEU A 312 7.39 -14.66 -3.52
C LEU A 312 6.89 -16.06 -3.88
N ILE A 313 5.60 -16.17 -4.16
CA ILE A 313 4.89 -17.44 -4.23
C ILE A 313 4.60 -17.78 -5.69
N SER A 314 5.02 -18.96 -6.09
CA SER A 314 4.64 -19.58 -7.35
C SER A 314 3.30 -20.28 -7.21
N THR A 315 2.38 -20.07 -8.15
CA THR A 315 1.12 -20.84 -8.20
C THR A 315 1.16 -21.93 -9.27
N PHE A 316 2.34 -22.30 -9.78
CA PHE A 316 2.48 -23.47 -10.66
C PHE A 316 2.26 -24.77 -9.88
N GLU A 317 1.94 -25.87 -10.58
CA GLU A 317 1.59 -27.16 -9.95
C GLU A 317 2.63 -27.66 -8.92
N ASN A 318 3.92 -27.41 -9.17
CA ASN A 318 5.01 -27.81 -8.29
C ASN A 318 5.41 -26.72 -7.27
N SER A 319 4.75 -25.56 -7.27
CA SER A 319 5.14 -24.37 -6.49
C SER A 319 6.60 -23.93 -6.71
N THR A 320 7.17 -24.30 -7.86
CA THR A 320 8.50 -23.88 -8.33
C THR A 320 8.37 -22.87 -9.47
N SER A 321 9.46 -22.23 -9.87
CA SER A 321 9.47 -21.18 -10.90
C SER A 321 8.75 -19.90 -10.45
N GLY A 322 8.48 -19.00 -11.38
CA GLY A 322 7.87 -17.69 -11.17
C GLY A 322 8.87 -16.58 -11.38
N ALA A 323 8.40 -15.42 -11.83
CA ALA A 323 9.24 -14.25 -12.02
C ALA A 323 8.73 -13.08 -11.17
N PHE A 324 9.64 -12.40 -10.49
CA PHE A 324 9.34 -11.33 -9.56
C PHE A 324 10.29 -10.15 -9.78
N THR A 325 9.74 -8.95 -9.88
CA THR A 325 10.51 -7.71 -9.88
C THR A 325 10.18 -6.93 -8.62
N VAL A 326 11.18 -6.62 -7.80
CA VAL A 326 11.00 -5.88 -6.55
C VAL A 326 11.83 -4.62 -6.59
N VAL A 327 11.20 -3.46 -6.35
CA VAL A 327 11.87 -2.16 -6.24
C VAL A 327 11.49 -1.53 -4.91
N THR A 328 12.47 -1.37 -4.02
CA THR A 328 12.27 -0.75 -2.71
C THR A 328 13.17 0.46 -2.58
N ARG A 329 12.60 1.64 -2.31
CA ARG A 329 13.38 2.88 -2.23
C ARG A 329 12.97 3.79 -1.09
N THR A 330 13.98 4.35 -0.44
CA THR A 330 13.85 5.51 0.45
C THR A 330 14.99 6.49 0.17
N SER A 331 15.01 7.66 0.80
CA SER A 331 16.09 8.64 0.61
C SER A 331 16.83 8.86 1.92
N ASN A 332 16.11 9.13 3.00
CA ASN A 332 16.67 9.68 4.23
C ASN A 332 16.39 8.81 5.47
N SER A 333 16.05 7.54 5.27
CA SER A 333 15.69 6.65 6.38
C SER A 333 16.05 5.20 6.11
N PRO A 334 16.11 4.37 7.18
CA PRO A 334 16.42 2.96 7.06
C PRO A 334 15.50 2.23 6.07
N LEU A 335 16.10 1.31 5.32
CA LEU A 335 15.42 0.38 4.43
C LEU A 335 15.66 -1.05 4.92
N GLU A 336 14.58 -1.73 5.29
CA GLU A 336 14.58 -3.14 5.68
C GLU A 336 13.69 -3.94 4.72
N VAL A 337 14.28 -4.94 4.08
CA VAL A 337 13.59 -5.85 3.17
C VAL A 337 13.91 -7.28 3.55
N ASN A 338 12.88 -8.05 3.87
CA ASN A 338 13.01 -9.43 4.28
C ASN A 338 12.20 -10.32 3.34
N PHE A 339 12.85 -11.32 2.75
CA PHE A 339 12.18 -12.33 1.94
C PHE A 339 11.90 -13.55 2.81
N SER A 340 10.70 -13.63 3.37
CA SER A 340 10.26 -14.72 4.25
C SER A 340 10.03 -16.03 3.49
N ASP A 341 9.63 -15.92 2.23
CA ASP A 341 9.40 -17.06 1.35
C ASP A 341 9.79 -16.70 -0.09
N HIS A 342 10.25 -17.70 -0.84
CA HIS A 342 10.59 -17.56 -2.24
C HIS A 342 10.56 -18.94 -2.90
N ALA A 343 9.70 -19.07 -3.92
CA ALA A 343 9.55 -20.29 -4.70
C ALA A 343 10.91 -20.82 -5.19
N PRO A 344 11.21 -22.13 -5.02
CA PRO A 344 12.40 -22.73 -5.59
C PRO A 344 12.44 -22.52 -7.12
N ASP A 345 13.64 -22.27 -7.65
CA ASP A 345 13.86 -21.92 -9.06
C ASP A 345 13.17 -20.62 -9.53
N GLY A 346 12.62 -19.83 -8.60
CA GLY A 346 12.03 -18.52 -8.88
C GLY A 346 13.08 -17.49 -9.31
N LEU A 347 12.70 -16.64 -10.27
CA LEU A 347 13.50 -15.52 -10.74
C LEU A 347 13.19 -14.27 -9.93
N LEU A 348 14.21 -13.73 -9.26
CA LEU A 348 14.10 -12.47 -8.51
C LEU A 348 14.96 -11.38 -9.13
N LYS A 349 14.35 -10.27 -9.51
CA LYS A 349 15.03 -9.01 -9.86
C LYS A 349 14.76 -7.97 -8.79
N LEU A 350 15.73 -7.73 -7.91
CA LEU A 350 15.63 -6.77 -6.80
C LEU A 350 16.49 -5.53 -7.05
N ASP A 351 15.89 -4.35 -6.85
CA ASP A 351 16.57 -3.05 -6.70
C ASP A 351 16.16 -2.41 -5.37
N ALA A 352 17.09 -2.41 -4.41
CA ALA A 352 16.90 -1.83 -3.08
C ALA A 352 17.85 -0.64 -2.88
N HIS A 353 17.31 0.55 -2.57
CA HIS A 353 18.11 1.77 -2.47
C HIS A 353 17.70 2.73 -1.35
N THR A 354 18.69 3.31 -0.68
CA THR A 354 18.54 4.54 0.13
C THR A 354 19.70 5.49 -0.12
N SER A 355 19.57 6.78 0.22
CA SER A 355 20.69 7.72 0.08
C SER A 355 21.48 7.88 1.38
N ASN A 356 20.80 8.14 2.50
CA ASN A 356 21.41 8.66 3.72
C ASN A 356 21.20 7.77 4.95
N SER A 357 20.88 6.50 4.76
CA SER A 357 20.58 5.60 5.87
C SER A 357 20.98 4.16 5.59
N PRO A 358 21.00 3.29 6.62
CA PRO A 358 21.34 1.89 6.42
C PRO A 358 20.34 1.16 5.52
N VAL A 359 20.84 0.16 4.80
CA VAL A 359 20.01 -0.82 4.09
C VAL A 359 20.32 -2.20 4.64
N GLU A 360 19.27 -2.93 5.02
CA GLU A 360 19.33 -4.33 5.36
C GLU A 360 18.41 -5.13 4.42
N VAL A 361 18.98 -6.12 3.73
CA VAL A 361 18.22 -7.07 2.92
C VAL A 361 18.50 -8.48 3.41
N ARG A 362 17.44 -9.26 3.64
CA ARG A 362 17.51 -10.68 3.98
C ARG A 362 16.91 -11.48 2.84
N LEU A 363 17.74 -12.14 2.05
CA LEU A 363 17.27 -13.01 0.97
C LEU A 363 16.87 -14.37 1.55
N HIS A 364 15.86 -14.99 0.93
CA HIS A 364 15.47 -16.35 1.27
C HIS A 364 16.52 -17.35 0.76
N PRO A 365 16.77 -18.49 1.44
CA PRO A 365 17.77 -19.47 1.01
C PRO A 365 17.58 -20.06 -0.38
N SER A 366 16.35 -20.03 -0.93
CA SER A 366 16.07 -20.47 -2.31
C SER A 366 16.61 -19.52 -3.37
N PHE A 367 17.08 -18.33 -2.99
CA PHE A 367 17.72 -17.41 -3.92
C PHE A 367 18.97 -18.05 -4.55
N GLU A 368 18.96 -18.09 -5.88
CA GLU A 368 20.06 -18.50 -6.73
C GLU A 368 20.24 -17.41 -7.81
N GLY A 369 21.47 -16.95 -8.05
CA GLY A 369 21.73 -15.88 -9.01
C GLY A 369 22.85 -14.93 -8.57
N THR A 370 22.88 -13.74 -9.17
CA THR A 370 23.95 -12.76 -8.94
C THR A 370 23.51 -11.63 -8.02
N PHE A 371 24.43 -11.09 -7.24
CA PHE A 371 24.19 -9.91 -6.42
C PHE A 371 25.30 -8.88 -6.56
N LYS A 372 24.93 -7.61 -6.39
CA LYS A 372 25.81 -6.45 -6.42
C LYS A 372 25.43 -5.48 -5.34
N LEU A 373 26.38 -5.21 -4.44
CA LEU A 373 26.21 -4.26 -3.35
C LEU A 373 27.08 -3.04 -3.61
N ARG A 374 26.53 -1.84 -3.38
CA ARG A 374 27.26 -0.59 -3.59
C ARG A 374 27.03 0.42 -2.47
N THR A 375 28.12 0.94 -1.93
CA THR A 375 28.11 2.10 -1.04
C THR A 375 29.21 3.10 -1.42
N SER A 376 29.02 4.39 -1.13
CA SER A 376 30.00 5.42 -1.50
C SER A 376 31.05 5.66 -0.41
N VAL A 377 30.62 5.67 0.86
CA VAL A 377 31.47 6.07 1.99
C VAL A 377 31.83 4.89 2.89
N PHE A 378 30.87 4.01 3.17
CA PHE A 378 30.98 2.94 4.17
C PHE A 378 31.38 1.61 3.53
N SER A 379 31.48 0.56 4.33
CA SER A 379 31.66 -0.82 3.85
C SER A 379 30.30 -1.49 3.64
N ALA A 380 30.21 -2.30 2.59
CA ALA A 380 29.12 -3.27 2.45
C ALA A 380 29.52 -4.59 3.15
N THR A 381 28.53 -5.33 3.65
CA THR A 381 28.75 -6.64 4.29
C THR A 381 27.79 -7.67 3.72
N VAL A 382 28.31 -8.86 3.43
CA VAL A 382 27.54 -10.05 3.04
C VAL A 382 27.70 -11.08 4.16
N SER A 383 26.59 -11.66 4.61
CA SER A 383 26.58 -12.72 5.62
C SER A 383 25.91 -13.96 5.03
N PRO A 384 26.69 -14.91 4.48
CA PRO A 384 26.12 -16.12 3.89
C PRO A 384 25.83 -17.18 4.96
N ASP A 385 24.69 -17.85 4.82
CA ASP A 385 24.41 -19.11 5.50
C ASP A 385 24.66 -20.29 4.55
N LEU A 386 25.66 -21.11 4.88
CA LEU A 386 26.07 -22.28 4.10
C LEU A 386 25.45 -23.58 4.61
N GLU A 387 24.92 -23.60 5.83
CA GLU A 387 24.39 -24.80 6.49
C GLU A 387 22.87 -24.90 6.32
N VAL A 388 22.38 -24.50 5.15
CA VAL A 388 20.95 -24.51 4.81
C VAL A 388 20.63 -25.74 3.97
N VAL A 389 19.50 -26.37 4.28
CA VAL A 389 18.94 -27.48 3.49
C VAL A 389 18.46 -26.94 2.14
N ASP A 390 18.74 -27.66 1.05
CA ASP A 390 18.27 -27.31 -0.30
C ASP A 390 16.74 -27.13 -0.32
N PRO A 391 16.22 -25.91 -0.56
CA PRO A 391 14.79 -25.65 -0.56
C PRO A 391 14.02 -26.41 -1.65
N ALA A 392 14.72 -26.84 -2.71
CA ALA A 392 14.12 -27.65 -3.77
C ALA A 392 14.09 -29.16 -3.43
N GLY A 393 14.69 -29.58 -2.32
CA GLY A 393 14.75 -30.98 -1.90
C GLY A 393 15.61 -31.88 -2.81
N ARG A 394 16.57 -31.30 -3.55
CA ARG A 394 17.44 -32.04 -4.49
C ARG A 394 18.80 -32.42 -3.89
N ASP A 395 18.94 -32.31 -2.57
CA ASP A 395 20.17 -32.58 -1.81
C ASP A 395 21.41 -31.82 -2.34
N ARG A 396 21.20 -30.63 -2.92
CA ARG A 396 22.29 -29.77 -3.40
C ARG A 396 22.99 -29.09 -2.23
N LYS A 397 24.26 -28.70 -2.44
CA LYS A 397 25.04 -27.90 -1.50
C LYS A 397 25.10 -26.45 -1.96
N ARG A 398 24.84 -25.52 -1.03
CA ARG A 398 24.92 -24.09 -1.32
C ARG A 398 26.37 -23.65 -1.50
N SER A 399 26.63 -22.87 -2.54
CA SER A 399 27.91 -22.28 -2.86
C SER A 399 27.72 -20.77 -2.97
N VAL A 400 28.51 -19.99 -2.23
CA VAL A 400 28.48 -18.53 -2.30
C VAL A 400 29.88 -18.03 -2.64
N ASN A 401 29.99 -17.34 -3.78
CA ASN A 401 31.23 -16.71 -4.20
C ASN A 401 31.12 -15.20 -3.98
N VAL A 402 32.04 -14.62 -3.23
CA VAL A 402 32.06 -13.18 -2.91
C VAL A 402 33.37 -12.58 -3.39
N SER A 403 33.28 -11.48 -4.12
CA SER A 403 34.41 -10.67 -4.55
C SER A 403 34.19 -9.21 -4.14
N THR A 404 35.25 -8.57 -3.64
CA THR A 404 35.21 -7.18 -3.18
C THR A 404 36.09 -6.31 -4.07
N ILE A 405 35.55 -5.17 -4.53
CA ILE A 405 36.27 -4.22 -5.38
C ILE A 405 36.42 -2.88 -4.65
N GLY A 406 37.64 -2.33 -4.68
CA GLY A 406 37.97 -1.02 -4.13
C GLY A 406 38.38 -1.04 -2.65
N ARG A 407 38.84 0.11 -2.16
CA ARG A 407 39.20 0.26 -0.73
C ARG A 407 37.94 0.16 0.13
N TYR A 408 38.06 -0.51 1.27
CA TYR A 408 37.01 -0.66 2.28
C TYR A 408 35.75 -1.43 1.82
N SER A 409 35.85 -2.31 0.83
CA SER A 409 34.73 -3.17 0.39
C SER A 409 33.46 -2.38 0.01
N ARG A 410 33.65 -1.25 -0.68
CA ARG A 410 32.57 -0.35 -1.12
C ARG A 410 31.67 -0.96 -2.20
N ILE A 411 32.26 -1.83 -3.01
CA ILE A 411 31.55 -2.56 -4.06
C ILE A 411 31.79 -4.04 -3.80
N ILE A 412 30.71 -4.81 -3.71
CA ILE A 412 30.75 -6.26 -3.58
C ILE A 412 29.97 -6.86 -4.74
N HIS A 413 30.56 -7.85 -5.39
CA HIS A 413 29.90 -8.66 -6.41
C HIS A 413 30.00 -10.13 -6.01
N GLY A 414 28.97 -10.90 -6.29
CA GLY A 414 29.01 -12.33 -6.07
C GLY A 414 27.87 -13.07 -6.72
N ASP A 415 27.90 -14.36 -6.53
CA ASP A 415 26.90 -15.30 -7.01
C ASP A 415 26.59 -16.34 -5.91
N VAL A 416 25.35 -16.77 -5.93
CA VAL A 416 24.82 -17.86 -5.10
C VAL A 416 24.34 -18.95 -6.04
N ALA A 417 24.82 -20.17 -5.85
CA ALA A 417 24.47 -21.33 -6.66
C ALA A 417 24.26 -22.56 -5.77
N TRP A 418 23.35 -23.44 -6.18
CA TRP A 418 23.16 -24.75 -5.55
C TRP A 418 23.85 -25.83 -6.39
N LYS A 419 24.73 -26.64 -5.78
CA LYS A 419 25.58 -27.61 -6.49
C LYS A 419 25.20 -29.08 -6.21
N PRO A 420 25.18 -29.97 -7.22
CA PRO A 420 25.49 -29.70 -8.62
C PRO A 420 24.44 -28.77 -9.27
N GLU A 421 24.92 -27.88 -10.13
CA GLU A 421 24.05 -26.94 -10.87
C GLU A 421 23.20 -27.73 -11.85
N ASP A 422 21.94 -27.35 -11.95
CA ASP A 422 21.07 -27.85 -13.01
C ASP A 422 21.31 -26.99 -14.26
N GLU A 423 21.94 -27.58 -15.29
CA GLU A 423 22.25 -26.86 -16.53
C GLU A 423 21.00 -26.29 -17.22
N ALA A 424 19.82 -26.86 -16.97
CA ALA A 424 18.56 -26.37 -17.51
C ALA A 424 18.03 -25.13 -16.78
N LEU A 425 18.48 -24.89 -15.54
CA LEU A 425 17.99 -23.85 -14.64
C LEU A 425 19.10 -22.85 -14.31
N LYS A 426 19.76 -22.28 -15.32
CA LYS A 426 20.68 -21.17 -15.07
C LYS A 426 19.90 -19.95 -14.55
N PRO A 427 20.07 -19.57 -13.28
CA PRO A 427 19.24 -18.54 -12.71
C PRO A 427 19.65 -17.15 -13.23
N ASP A 428 18.70 -16.42 -13.81
CA ASP A 428 18.84 -14.99 -14.21
C ASP A 428 18.41 -14.03 -13.09
N SER A 429 18.37 -14.51 -11.84
CA SER A 429 18.07 -13.66 -10.71
C SER A 429 19.21 -12.66 -10.49
N LYS A 430 18.82 -11.42 -10.19
CA LYS A 430 19.72 -10.30 -10.00
C LYS A 430 19.28 -9.44 -8.84
N VAL A 431 20.17 -9.28 -7.86
CA VAL A 431 19.96 -8.42 -6.70
C VAL A 431 20.93 -7.24 -6.74
N GLU A 432 20.42 -6.03 -6.80
CA GLU A 432 21.20 -4.80 -6.64
C GLU A 432 20.74 -4.07 -5.38
N VAL A 433 21.67 -3.87 -4.45
CA VAL A 433 21.41 -3.15 -3.19
C VAL A 433 22.40 -2.01 -3.11
N SER A 434 21.93 -0.80 -2.80
CA SER A 434 22.82 0.34 -2.72
C SER A 434 22.44 1.39 -1.69
N THR A 435 23.47 2.06 -1.18
CA THR A 435 23.32 3.26 -0.35
C THR A 435 24.42 4.28 -0.67
N SER A 436 24.26 5.55 -0.32
CA SER A 436 25.34 6.53 -0.54
C SER A 436 26.15 6.75 0.74
N ASN A 437 25.47 7.10 1.83
CA ASN A 437 26.10 7.65 3.03
C ASN A 437 25.84 6.81 4.28
N SER A 438 25.74 5.49 4.13
CA SER A 438 25.54 4.59 5.27
C SER A 438 26.03 3.16 5.01
N PRO A 439 26.12 2.32 6.06
CA PRO A 439 26.40 0.90 5.92
C PRO A 439 25.30 0.17 5.15
N LEU A 440 25.68 -0.95 4.54
CA LEU A 440 24.76 -1.83 3.82
C LEU A 440 25.07 -3.28 4.23
N ARG A 441 24.02 -4.03 4.54
CA ARG A 441 24.11 -5.44 4.89
C ARG A 441 23.15 -6.28 4.05
N VAL A 442 23.67 -7.39 3.52
CA VAL A 442 22.85 -8.45 2.92
C VAL A 442 23.10 -9.76 3.64
N TRP A 443 22.02 -10.44 3.98
CA TRP A 443 22.02 -11.81 4.47
C TRP A 443 21.59 -12.73 3.33
N LEU A 444 22.36 -13.79 3.11
CA LEU A 444 22.11 -14.77 2.06
C LEU A 444 21.69 -16.09 2.67
#